data_AF-A0A7Y8SQ14-F1
#
_entry.id   AF-A0A7Y8SQ14-F1
#
_cell.length_a   1.000
_cell.length_b   1.000
_cell.length_c   1.000
_cell.angle_alpha   90.00
_cell.angle_beta   90.00
_cell.angle_gamma   90.00
#
_symmetry.space_group_name_H-M   'P 1'
#
loop_
_entity.id
_entity.type
_entity.pdbx_description
1 polymer ?
#
loop_
_entity_poly.entity_id
_entity_poly.type
_entity_poly.pdbx_seq_one_letter_code
_entity_poly.pdbx_strand_id
1 'polypeptide(L)'
;MALFFDAGWFDQRLAAMRLSRADLGRVLGIGPADVEALFKDQREVRPEEIALLAGLLGAHPSDIVERAGIQGPPRGARAAAPAGEEAVLRRLEAIETRLGRIEALLLSPGAQRSGGKP
;
A
#
# COMPACT_ATOMS: atom_id res chain seq x y z
N MET A 1 20.72 -1.15 19.50
CA MET A 1 19.67 -1.65 18.60
C MET A 1 20.15 -1.36 17.20
N ALA A 2 20.30 -2.38 16.36
CA ALA A 2 20.61 -2.17 14.95
C ALA A 2 19.29 -1.91 14.24
N LEU A 3 19.20 -0.78 13.56
CA LEU A 3 18.24 -0.62 12.48
C LEU A 3 18.65 -1.64 11.39
N PHE A 4 17.72 -2.04 10.54
CA PHE A 4 18.06 -2.91 9.42
C PHE A 4 17.41 -2.33 8.18
N PHE A 5 18.08 -1.39 7.55
CA PHE A 5 17.68 -0.87 6.26
C PHE A 5 18.34 -1.64 5.11
N ASP A 6 17.54 -2.37 4.33
CA ASP A 6 17.99 -3.11 3.15
C ASP A 6 18.24 -2.15 1.97
N ALA A 7 19.32 -1.38 2.06
CA ALA A 7 19.72 -0.39 1.05
C ALA A 7 19.82 -1.00 -0.36
N GLY A 8 20.30 -2.25 -0.46
CA GLY A 8 20.42 -2.96 -1.73
C GLY A 8 19.07 -3.22 -2.39
N TRP A 9 18.08 -3.66 -1.62
CA TRP A 9 16.72 -3.85 -2.13
C TRP A 9 16.08 -2.53 -2.57
N PHE A 10 16.23 -1.46 -1.77
CA PHE A 10 15.70 -0.14 -2.13
C PHE A 10 16.35 0.42 -3.40
N ASP A 11 17.68 0.32 -3.54
CA ASP A 11 18.39 0.74 -4.75
C ASP A 11 17.94 -0.05 -5.98
N GLN A 12 17.79 -1.37 -5.87
CA GLN A 12 17.31 -2.21 -6.97
C GLN A 12 15.89 -1.82 -7.41
N ARG A 13 14.99 -1.54 -6.45
CA ARG A 13 13.63 -1.11 -6.73
C ARG A 13 13.58 0.27 -7.37
N LEU A 14 14.35 1.23 -6.87
CA LEU A 14 14.48 2.54 -7.48
C LEU A 14 15.01 2.43 -8.92
N ALA A 15 16.05 1.63 -9.14
CA ALA A 15 16.61 1.40 -10.47
C ALA A 15 15.60 0.75 -11.43
N ALA A 16 14.83 -0.25 -10.97
CA ALA A 16 13.78 -0.90 -11.76
C ALA A 16 12.69 0.09 -12.20
N MET A 17 12.40 1.10 -11.36
CA MET A 17 11.44 2.17 -11.64
C MET A 17 12.06 3.37 -12.36
N ARG A 18 13.36 3.32 -12.70
CA ARG A 18 14.14 4.45 -13.25
C ARG A 18 14.13 5.69 -12.36
N LEU A 19 14.06 5.49 -11.06
CA LEU A 19 14.08 6.52 -10.03
C LEU A 19 15.46 6.59 -9.35
N SER A 20 15.75 7.75 -8.77
CA SER A 20 16.95 7.98 -7.97
C SER A 20 16.62 8.11 -6.48
N ARG A 21 17.63 8.02 -5.61
CA ARG A 21 17.49 8.34 -4.17
C ARG A 21 17.03 9.79 -3.94
N ALA A 22 17.35 10.71 -4.85
CA ALA A 22 16.87 12.08 -4.79
C ALA A 22 15.35 12.16 -5.02
N ASP A 23 14.79 11.31 -5.89
CA ASP A 23 13.34 11.23 -6.11
C ASP A 23 12.61 10.68 -4.89
N LEU A 24 13.21 9.68 -4.22
CA LEU A 24 12.75 9.22 -2.91
C LEU A 24 12.71 10.36 -1.89
N GLY A 25 13.78 11.16 -1.80
CA GLY A 25 13.82 12.34 -0.92
C GLY A 25 12.71 13.34 -1.20
N ARG A 26 12.44 13.63 -2.48
CA ARG A 26 11.34 14.52 -2.89
C ARG A 26 9.96 13.99 -2.49
N VAL A 27 9.72 12.69 -2.67
CA VAL A 27 8.44 12.06 -2.34
C VAL A 27 8.20 12.02 -0.84
N LEU A 28 9.25 11.78 -0.05
CA LEU A 28 9.18 11.79 1.41
C LEU A 28 9.20 13.21 2.00
N GLY A 29 9.53 14.24 1.21
CA GLY A 29 9.68 15.60 1.69
C GLY A 29 10.91 15.78 2.61
N ILE A 30 11.96 14.99 2.40
CA ILE A 30 13.18 14.99 3.24
C ILE A 30 14.41 15.43 2.44
N GLY A 31 15.39 16.01 3.12
CA GLY A 31 16.62 16.49 2.50
C GLY A 31 17.59 15.37 2.07
N PRO A 32 18.62 15.69 1.28
CA PRO A 32 19.60 14.70 0.82
C PRO A 32 20.40 14.07 1.98
N ALA A 33 20.70 14.83 3.04
CA ALA A 33 21.36 14.31 4.24
C ALA A 33 20.51 13.28 4.98
N ASP A 34 19.19 13.49 5.02
CA ASP A 34 18.24 12.56 5.61
C ASP A 34 18.09 11.28 4.78
N VAL A 35 18.06 11.40 3.46
CA VAL A 35 18.10 10.24 2.55
C VAL A 35 19.38 9.45 2.77
N GLU A 36 20.52 10.12 2.88
CA GLU A 36 21.80 9.45 3.14
C GLU A 36 21.81 8.77 4.51
N ALA A 37 21.27 9.43 5.55
CA ALA A 37 21.12 8.84 6.88
C ALA A 37 20.24 7.58 6.85
N LEU A 38 19.14 7.58 6.08
CA LEU A 38 18.28 6.42 5.89
C LEU A 38 19.06 5.24 5.28
N PHE A 39 19.80 5.49 4.20
CA PHE A 39 20.57 4.47 3.48
C PHE A 39 21.83 4.01 4.22
N LYS A 40 22.29 4.77 5.22
CA LYS A 40 23.36 4.38 6.15
C LYS A 40 22.83 3.78 7.44
N ASP A 41 21.52 3.52 7.53
CA ASP A 41 20.89 2.92 8.70
C ASP A 41 21.01 3.81 9.98
N GLN A 42 21.13 5.12 9.78
CA GLN A 42 21.25 6.16 10.82
C GLN A 42 19.94 6.88 11.10
N ARG A 43 18.89 6.60 10.32
CA ARG A 43 17.54 7.15 10.46
C ARG A 43 16.50 6.06 10.21
N GLU A 44 15.46 6.03 11.03
CA GLU A 44 14.33 5.13 10.85
C GLU A 44 13.34 5.66 9.80
N VAL A 45 12.73 4.73 9.06
CA VAL A 45 11.53 5.03 8.26
C VAL A 45 10.35 5.21 9.20
N ARG A 46 9.62 6.31 9.05
CA ARG A 46 8.45 6.63 9.88
C ARG A 46 7.19 5.93 9.38
N PRO A 47 6.20 5.64 10.24
CA PRO A 47 4.95 4.98 9.81
C PRO A 47 4.23 5.67 8.65
N GLU A 48 4.22 7.01 8.63
CA GLU A 48 3.62 7.81 7.57
C GLU A 48 4.36 7.71 6.23
N GLU A 49 5.66 7.38 6.24
CA GLU A 49 6.50 7.25 5.05
C GLU A 49 6.29 5.91 4.33
N ILE A 50 5.76 4.90 5.04
CA ILE A 50 5.55 3.54 4.49
C ILE A 50 4.63 3.55 3.28
N ALA A 51 3.51 4.26 3.36
CA ALA A 51 2.53 4.32 2.27
C ALA A 51 3.10 5.04 1.03
N LEU A 52 3.91 6.08 1.26
CA LEU A 52 4.59 6.83 0.20
C LEU A 52 5.64 5.96 -0.51
N LEU A 53 6.45 5.24 0.27
CA LEU A 53 7.45 4.30 -0.27
C LEU A 53 6.80 3.15 -1.03
N ALA A 54 5.71 2.59 -0.51
CA ALA A 54 4.96 1.53 -1.18
C ALA A 54 4.43 2.00 -2.55
N GLY A 55 3.83 3.20 -2.60
CA GLY A 55 3.34 3.80 -3.83
C GLY A 55 4.47 4.12 -4.83
N LEU A 56 5.59 4.66 -4.36
CA LEU A 56 6.73 5.01 -5.20
C LEU A 56 7.40 3.78 -5.83
N LEU A 57 7.58 2.72 -5.04
CA LEU A 57 8.33 1.54 -5.44
C LEU A 57 7.45 0.45 -6.07
N GLY A 58 6.14 0.66 -6.13
CA GLY A 58 5.17 -0.34 -6.60
C GLY A 58 5.22 -1.62 -5.76
N ALA A 59 5.50 -1.50 -4.46
CA ALA A 59 5.67 -2.60 -3.52
C ALA A 59 4.53 -2.62 -2.49
N HIS A 60 4.31 -3.76 -1.83
CA HIS A 60 3.32 -3.83 -0.77
C HIS A 60 3.88 -3.16 0.51
N PRO A 61 3.07 -2.45 1.32
CA PRO A 61 3.52 -1.82 2.57
C PRO A 61 4.25 -2.78 3.53
N SER A 62 3.89 -4.06 3.54
CA SER A 62 4.60 -5.07 4.36
C SER A 62 6.04 -5.28 3.93
N ASP A 63 6.32 -5.22 2.62
CA ASP A 63 7.67 -5.37 2.10
C ASP A 63 8.52 -4.18 2.54
N ILE A 64 7.94 -2.98 2.55
CA ILE A 64 8.61 -1.77 3.04
C ILE A 64 8.95 -1.92 4.53
N VAL A 65 8.00 -2.33 5.38
CA VAL A 65 8.24 -2.54 6.81
C VAL A 65 9.35 -3.55 7.07
N GLU A 66 9.31 -4.68 6.35
CA GLU A 66 10.31 -5.75 6.48
C GLU A 66 11.71 -5.29 6.03
N ARG A 67 11.78 -4.58 4.90
CA ARG A 67 13.04 -4.14 4.30
C ARG A 67 13.61 -2.88 4.94
N ALA A 68 12.78 -2.07 5.58
CA ALA A 68 13.20 -0.90 6.34
C ALA A 68 13.58 -1.22 7.79
N GLY A 69 13.42 -2.48 8.22
CA GLY A 69 13.81 -2.91 9.57
C GLY A 69 13.00 -2.27 10.69
N ILE A 70 11.81 -1.75 10.37
CA ILE A 70 10.90 -1.20 11.38
C ILE A 70 10.43 -2.38 12.22
N GLN A 71 10.66 -2.30 13.54
CA GLN A 71 10.02 -3.18 14.52
C GLN A 71 8.51 -2.86 14.53
N GLY A 72 7.79 -3.37 13.53
CA GLY A 72 6.34 -3.38 13.54
C GLY A 72 5.82 -4.27 14.68
N PRO A 73 4.56 -4.08 15.12
CA PRO A 73 3.92 -5.04 16.01
C PRO A 73 4.11 -6.47 15.45
N PRO A 74 4.28 -7.48 16.32
CA PRO A 74 4.82 -8.78 15.95
C PRO A 74 4.18 -9.33 14.67
N ARG A 75 5.04 -9.84 13.77
CA ARG A 75 4.63 -10.58 12.57
C ARG A 75 3.59 -11.63 12.98
N GLY A 76 2.38 -11.38 12.52
CA GLY A 76 1.16 -12.05 12.95
C GLY A 76 -0.07 -11.35 12.39
N ALA A 77 0.02 -10.05 12.13
CA ALA A 77 -0.93 -9.33 11.29
C ALA A 77 -0.49 -9.34 9.81
N ARG A 78 -0.31 -10.55 9.24
CA ARG A 78 -1.10 -10.78 8.03
C ARG A 78 -2.51 -10.55 8.57
N ALA A 79 -3.21 -9.48 8.18
CA ALA A 79 -4.64 -9.67 8.06
C ALA A 79 -4.71 -10.89 7.15
N ALA A 80 -4.94 -12.05 7.75
CA ALA A 80 -5.20 -13.25 7.00
C ALA A 80 -6.38 -12.81 6.13
N ALA A 81 -6.11 -12.46 4.86
CA ALA A 81 -6.93 -12.96 3.78
C ALA A 81 -7.13 -14.41 4.19
N PRO A 82 -8.32 -14.78 4.69
CA PRO A 82 -8.34 -15.89 5.61
C PRO A 82 -7.87 -17.09 4.80
N ALA A 83 -6.75 -17.67 5.23
CA ALA A 83 -5.97 -18.56 4.40
C ALA A 83 -6.62 -19.93 4.50
N GLY A 84 -7.73 -20.06 3.79
CA GLY A 84 -8.60 -21.22 3.68
C GLY A 84 -9.54 -20.99 2.50
N GLU A 85 -9.87 -22.05 1.78
CA GLU A 85 -10.74 -22.00 0.61
C GLU A 85 -12.04 -21.24 0.90
N GLU A 86 -12.67 -21.49 2.05
CA GLU A 86 -13.90 -20.82 2.52
C GLU A 86 -13.78 -19.29 2.65
N ALA A 87 -12.59 -18.80 2.87
CA ALA A 87 -12.34 -17.40 3.09
C ALA A 87 -12.00 -16.64 1.81
N VAL A 88 -11.40 -17.35 0.86
CA VAL A 88 -11.34 -16.91 -0.53
C VAL A 88 -12.74 -16.88 -1.12
N LEU A 89 -13.56 -17.91 -0.88
CA LEU A 89 -14.96 -17.97 -1.31
C LEU A 89 -15.79 -16.82 -0.73
N ARG A 90 -15.72 -16.57 0.59
CA ARG A 90 -16.39 -15.41 1.21
C ARG A 90 -15.93 -14.07 0.64
N ARG A 91 -14.65 -13.94 0.28
CA ARG A 91 -14.13 -12.72 -0.35
C ARG A 91 -14.67 -12.57 -1.77
N LEU A 92 -14.78 -13.65 -2.53
CA LEU A 92 -15.37 -13.66 -3.87
C LEU A 92 -16.86 -13.31 -3.82
N GLU A 93 -17.63 -13.91 -2.93
CA GLU A 93 -19.06 -13.58 -2.73
C GLU A 93 -19.29 -12.09 -2.39
N ALA A 94 -18.43 -11.54 -1.53
CA ALA A 94 -18.49 -10.12 -1.18
C ALA A 94 -18.17 -9.20 -2.37
N ILE A 95 -17.25 -9.63 -3.25
CA ILE A 95 -16.89 -8.92 -4.47
C ILE A 95 -18.05 -9.01 -5.48
N GLU A 96 -18.61 -10.19 -5.71
CA GLU A 96 -19.75 -10.43 -6.61
C GLU A 96 -20.99 -9.64 -6.18
N THR A 97 -21.31 -9.61 -4.88
CA THR A 97 -22.43 -8.81 -4.35
C THR A 97 -22.23 -7.31 -4.62
N ARG A 98 -21.00 -6.83 -4.45
CA ARG A 98 -20.66 -5.43 -4.72
C ARG A 98 -20.75 -5.11 -6.21
N LEU A 99 -20.28 -6.01 -7.06
CA LEU A 99 -20.39 -5.91 -8.51
C LEU A 99 -21.86 -5.88 -8.96
N GLY A 100 -22.69 -6.80 -8.49
CA GLY A 100 -24.12 -6.82 -8.79
C GLY A 100 -24.85 -5.54 -8.39
N ARG A 101 -24.46 -4.91 -7.26
CA ARG A 101 -24.98 -3.59 -6.88
C ARG A 101 -24.55 -2.49 -7.85
N ILE A 102 -23.29 -2.50 -8.27
CA ILE A 102 -22.76 -1.52 -9.23
C ILE A 102 -23.46 -1.72 -10.58
N GLU A 103 -23.58 -2.95 -11.05
CA GLU A 103 -24.31 -3.31 -12.26
C GLU A 103 -25.77 -2.86 -12.17
N ALA A 104 -26.47 -3.12 -11.06
CA ALA A 104 -27.85 -2.66 -10.86
C ALA A 104 -27.97 -1.13 -10.86
N LEU A 105 -26.99 -0.39 -10.35
CA LEU A 105 -26.96 1.07 -10.40
C LEU A 105 -26.70 1.58 -11.83
N LEU A 106 -25.85 0.90 -12.58
CA LEU A 106 -25.55 1.24 -13.98
C LEU A 106 -26.68 0.85 -14.94
N LEU A 107 -27.39 -0.24 -14.64
CA LEU A 107 -28.49 -0.79 -15.42
C LEU A 107 -29.86 -0.28 -14.97
N SER A 108 -29.99 0.41 -13.84
CA SER A 108 -31.23 1.07 -13.44
C SER A 108 -31.38 2.37 -14.24
N PRO A 109 -32.26 2.42 -15.26
CA PRO A 109 -32.62 3.68 -15.87
C PRO A 109 -33.45 4.44 -14.84
N GLY A 110 -33.17 5.74 -14.65
CA GLY A 110 -33.82 6.56 -13.63
C GLY A 110 -35.34 6.41 -13.59
N ALA A 111 -35.85 5.69 -12.60
CA ALA A 111 -37.26 5.60 -12.28
C ALA A 111 -37.51 6.34 -10.96
N GLN A 112 -37.60 7.67 -11.06
CA GLN A 112 -38.41 8.55 -10.20
C GLN A 112 -38.37 9.98 -10.75
N ARG A 113 -39.10 10.22 -11.84
CA ARG A 113 -39.73 11.54 -12.05
C ARG A 113 -41.23 11.35 -11.98
N SER A 114 -41.76 11.75 -10.82
CA SER A 114 -43.09 12.25 -10.56
C SER A 114 -44.28 11.42 -11.04
N GLY A 115 -44.89 10.70 -10.10
CA GLY A 115 -46.32 10.45 -10.14
C GLY A 115 -47.06 11.78 -10.15
N GLY A 116 -47.73 12.07 -11.26
CA GLY A 116 -48.79 13.07 -11.33
C GLY A 116 -50.13 12.36 -11.21
N LYS A 117 -50.83 12.58 -10.10
CA LYS A 117 -52.25 12.30 -9.92
C LYS A 117 -52.78 13.28 -8.85
N PRO A 118 -54.07 13.67 -8.85
CA PRO A 118 -55.17 13.40 -9.77
C PRO A 118 -55.54 14.55 -10.72
#